data_AF-A0AAF0T0P3-F1
#
_entry.id   AF-A0AAF0T0P3-F1
#
_cell.length_a   1.000
_cell.length_b   1.000
_cell.length_c   1.000
_cell.angle_alpha   90.00
_cell.angle_beta   90.00
_cell.angle_gamma   90.00
#
_symmetry.space_group_name_H-M   'P 1'
#
loop_
_entity.id
_entity.type
_entity.pdbx_description
1 polymer ?
#
loop_
_entity_poly.entity_id
_entity_poly.type
_entity_poly.pdbx_seq_one_letter_code
_entity_poly.pdbx_strand_id
1 'polypeptide(L)'
;MADTERGRERQADDEDRRDDDSLDSPPECHRRGCTERATFVALERYQEETGHGAVEAEAVLCQEHATEESPANLDGSYAEYVFRVEPL
;
A
#
# COMPACT_ATOMS: atom_id res chain seq x y z
N MET A 1 27.30 -28.56 47.85
CA MET A 1 27.12 -27.73 46.64
C MET A 1 25.64 -27.69 46.38
N ALA A 2 24.94 -26.67 46.88
CA ALA A 2 23.49 -26.54 46.77
C ALA A 2 23.14 -25.11 46.39
N ASP A 3 22.13 -24.99 45.53
CA ASP A 3 21.30 -23.83 45.24
C ASP A 3 21.97 -22.51 44.81
N THR A 4 21.79 -22.14 43.54
CA THR A 4 20.93 -20.99 43.20
C THR A 4 20.56 -21.11 41.72
N GLU A 5 19.42 -21.76 41.50
CA GLU A 5 18.58 -21.68 40.31
C GLU A 5 18.33 -20.20 39.97
N ARG A 6 19.05 -19.70 38.95
CA ARG A 6 18.88 -18.33 38.45
C ARG A 6 17.49 -18.22 37.85
N GLY A 7 16.61 -17.60 38.62
CA GLY A 7 15.26 -17.20 38.26
C GLY A 7 15.19 -16.64 36.84
N ARG A 8 14.44 -17.39 36.03
CA ARG A 8 13.94 -17.01 34.72
C ARG A 8 12.85 -15.98 34.93
N GLU A 9 13.23 -14.72 35.14
CA GLU A 9 12.27 -13.63 35.32
C GLU A 9 12.16 -12.80 34.04
N ARG A 10 11.13 -13.18 33.27
CA ARG A 10 10.25 -12.35 32.45
C ARG A 10 10.73 -10.92 32.17
N GLN A 11 11.09 -10.68 30.91
CA GLN A 11 10.71 -9.45 30.22
C GLN A 11 9.95 -9.87 28.97
N ALA A 12 8.65 -10.12 29.17
CA ALA A 12 7.65 -9.95 28.15
C ALA A 12 7.36 -8.44 28.06
N ASP A 13 6.93 -8.01 26.88
CA ASP A 13 6.45 -6.66 26.57
C ASP A 13 7.50 -5.56 26.69
N ASP A 14 8.23 -5.33 25.59
CA ASP A 14 8.49 -3.96 25.17
C ASP A 14 7.62 -3.73 23.93
N GLU A 15 6.61 -2.91 24.16
CA GLU A 15 5.52 -2.57 23.27
C GLU A 15 6.01 -1.79 22.04
N ASP A 16 5.11 -1.69 21.06
CA ASP A 16 4.96 -0.48 20.25
C ASP A 16 6.03 -0.17 19.19
N ARG A 17 5.91 -0.87 18.07
CA ARG A 17 5.79 -0.19 16.76
C ARG A 17 5.17 -1.13 15.74
N ARG A 18 4.08 -1.78 16.13
CA ARG A 18 3.12 -2.23 15.13
C ARG A 18 2.50 -0.96 14.60
N ASP A 19 3.04 -0.51 13.47
CA ASP A 19 2.37 0.33 12.48
C ASP A 19 1.13 -0.45 12.03
N ASP A 20 0.15 -0.55 12.92
CA ASP A 20 -1.10 -1.30 12.81
C ASP A 20 -2.25 -0.46 13.38
N ASP A 21 -2.02 0.84 13.59
CA ASP A 21 -3.06 1.87 13.73
C ASP A 21 -3.32 2.49 12.35
N SER A 22 -3.50 1.65 11.33
CA SER A 22 -3.86 2.08 9.97
C SER A 22 -4.85 1.12 9.29
N LEU A 23 -5.26 0.04 9.98
CA LEU A 23 -6.25 -0.92 9.48
C LEU A 23 -7.70 -0.56 9.85
N ASP A 24 -7.93 0.39 10.77
CA ASP A 24 -9.30 0.79 11.18
C ASP A 24 -9.79 2.06 10.47
N SER A 25 -8.88 2.90 9.97
CA SER A 25 -9.23 4.10 9.21
C SER A 25 -9.10 3.83 7.70
N PRO A 26 -10.11 4.19 6.89
CA PRO A 26 -9.98 4.10 5.44
C PRO A 26 -8.77 4.92 4.98
N PRO A 27 -7.94 4.40 4.06
CA PRO A 27 -6.74 5.07 3.64
C PRO A 27 -7.06 6.46 3.09
N GLU A 28 -6.17 7.43 3.29
CA GLU A 28 -6.31 8.74 2.68
C GLU A 28 -5.98 8.68 1.19
N CYS A 29 -6.57 9.58 0.42
CA CYS A 29 -6.28 9.68 -1.01
C CYS A 29 -4.78 9.92 -1.25
N HIS A 30 -4.19 9.13 -2.15
CA HIS A 30 -2.78 9.23 -2.52
C HIS A 30 -2.41 10.57 -3.20
N ARG A 31 -3.41 11.35 -3.65
CA ARG A 31 -3.17 12.65 -4.29
C ARG A 31 -2.59 13.65 -3.28
N ARG A 32 -1.50 14.31 -3.69
CA ARG A 32 -0.81 15.29 -2.85
C ARG A 32 -1.74 16.44 -2.46
N GLY A 33 -1.92 16.65 -1.17
CA GLY A 33 -2.79 17.70 -0.63
C GLY A 33 -4.26 17.32 -0.56
N CYS A 34 -4.61 16.08 -0.90
CA CYS A 34 -5.93 15.52 -0.63
C CYS A 34 -5.87 14.70 0.67
N THR A 35 -6.69 15.06 1.65
CA THR A 35 -6.88 14.32 2.91
C THR A 35 -8.26 13.64 2.94
N GLU A 36 -8.89 13.50 1.78
CA GLU A 36 -10.17 12.80 1.68
C GLU A 36 -9.96 11.30 1.82
N ARG A 37 -11.01 10.61 2.26
CA ARG A 37 -10.99 9.16 2.40
C ARG A 37 -10.98 8.52 1.01
N ALA A 38 -10.04 7.63 0.80
CA ALA A 38 -10.02 6.79 -0.38
C ALA A 38 -11.20 5.81 -0.33
N THR A 39 -11.85 5.68 -1.48
CA THR A 39 -13.00 4.80 -1.72
C THR A 39 -12.79 3.94 -2.95
N PHE A 40 -11.71 4.18 -3.68
CA PHE A 40 -11.32 3.48 -4.89
C PHE A 40 -9.82 3.15 -4.84
N VAL A 41 -9.43 2.15 -5.60
CA VAL A 41 -8.04 1.80 -5.91
C VAL A 41 -7.86 1.77 -7.42
N ALA A 42 -6.88 2.54 -7.90
CA ALA A 42 -6.40 2.48 -9.27
C ALA A 42 -5.25 1.47 -9.34
N LEU A 43 -5.42 0.44 -10.16
CA LEU A 43 -4.45 -0.60 -10.45
C LEU A 43 -3.90 -0.37 -11.86
N GLU A 44 -2.60 -0.16 -11.96
CA GLU A 44 -1.89 -0.01 -13.24
C GLU A 44 -0.78 -1.05 -13.36
N ARG A 45 -0.88 -1.93 -14.36
CA ARG A 45 0.16 -2.87 -14.75
C ARG A 45 0.90 -2.33 -15.97
N TYR A 46 2.19 -2.10 -15.84
CA TYR A 46 3.06 -1.62 -16.92
C TYR A 46 4.40 -2.33 -16.95
N GLN A 47 5.06 -2.33 -18.11
CA GLN A 47 6.40 -2.87 -18.24
C GLN A 47 7.41 -1.85 -17.71
N GLU A 48 8.21 -2.24 -16.72
CA GLU A 48 9.24 -1.34 -16.19
C GLU A 48 10.38 -1.17 -17.21
N GLU A 49 10.82 0.07 -17.38
CA GLU A 49 11.87 0.52 -18.31
C GLU A 49 13.26 -0.05 -17.99
N THR A 50 13.48 -0.49 -16.76
CA THR A 50 14.70 -1.16 -16.29
C THR A 50 14.83 -2.60 -16.82
N GLY A 51 13.76 -3.14 -17.44
CA GLY A 51 13.73 -4.51 -17.97
C GLY A 51 13.47 -5.60 -16.93
N HIS A 52 13.02 -5.23 -15.74
CA HIS A 52 12.73 -6.18 -14.65
C HIS A 52 11.40 -6.96 -14.83
N GLY A 53 10.57 -6.58 -15.80
CA GLY A 53 9.29 -7.23 -16.10
C GLY A 53 8.10 -6.28 -15.91
N ALA A 54 6.89 -6.84 -16.02
CA ALA A 54 5.67 -6.11 -15.72
C ALA A 54 5.56 -5.89 -14.20
N VAL A 55 5.37 -4.65 -13.81
CA VAL A 55 5.10 -4.23 -12.44
C VAL A 55 3.66 -3.77 -12.32
N GLU A 56 3.11 -3.94 -11.12
CA GLU A 56 1.76 -3.52 -10.76
C GLU A 56 1.88 -2.39 -9.74
N ALA A 57 1.30 -1.25 -10.06
CA ALA A 57 1.22 -0.09 -9.18
C ALA A 57 -0.23 0.09 -8.71
N GLU A 58 -0.39 0.39 -7.42
CA GLU A 58 -1.68 0.56 -6.77
C GLU A 58 -1.74 1.97 -6.16
N ALA A 59 -2.81 2.71 -6.43
CA ALA A 59 -3.03 4.03 -5.87
C ALA A 59 -4.45 4.15 -5.32
N VAL A 60 -4.58 4.36 -4.01
CA VAL A 60 -5.88 4.56 -3.36
C VAL A 60 -6.33 6.02 -3.52
N LEU A 61 -7.57 6.23 -3.97
CA LEU A 61 -8.10 7.52 -4.38
C LEU A 61 -9.50 7.76 -3.83
N CYS A 62 -9.84 9.04 -3.59
CA CYS A 62 -11.22 9.43 -3.36
C CYS A 62 -12.01 9.38 -4.69
N GLN A 63 -13.34 9.43 -4.62
CA GLN A 63 -14.21 9.34 -5.80
C GLN A 63 -13.89 10.39 -6.88
N GLU A 64 -13.59 11.63 -6.48
CA GLU A 64 -13.26 12.72 -7.39
C GLU A 64 -11.99 12.39 -8.17
N HIS A 65 -10.89 12.15 -7.45
CA HIS A 65 -9.60 11.83 -8.07
C HIS A 65 -9.59 10.49 -8.82
N ALA A 66 -10.37 9.50 -8.40
CA ALA A 66 -10.53 8.25 -9.14
C ALA A 66 -11.17 8.46 -10.52
N THR A 67 -12.03 9.47 -10.68
CA THR A 67 -12.66 9.83 -11.96
C THR A 67 -11.72 10.63 -12.85
N GLU A 68 -10.82 11.42 -12.25
CA GLU A 68 -9.78 12.17 -12.96
C GLU A 68 -8.54 11.32 -13.29
N GLU A 69 -8.34 10.21 -12.59
CA GLU A 69 -7.19 9.33 -12.79
C GLU A 69 -7.20 8.78 -14.21
N SER A 70 -6.08 8.96 -14.87
CA SER A 70 -5.90 8.60 -16.26
C SER A 70 -4.71 7.66 -16.39
N PRO A 71 -4.76 6.66 -17.28
CA PRO A 71 -3.58 5.85 -17.60
C PRO A 71 -2.41 6.78 -17.97
N ALA A 72 -1.31 6.69 -17.22
CA ALA A 72 -0.19 7.60 -17.41
C ALA A 72 0.69 7.18 -18.61
N ASN A 73 0.70 5.87 -18.91
CA ASN A 73 1.50 5.27 -19.96
C ASN A 73 0.63 4.82 -21.15
N LEU A 74 0.03 5.80 -21.85
CA LEU A 74 -0.74 5.57 -23.09
C LEU A 74 0.14 5.34 -24.33
N ASP A 75 1.46 5.55 -24.25
CA ASP A 75 2.43 5.40 -25.35
C ASP A 75 2.81 3.92 -25.63
N GLY A 76 1.84 3.02 -25.41
CA GLY A 76 2.06 1.60 -25.22
C GLY A 76 2.57 0.85 -26.45
N SER A 77 3.61 0.03 -26.22
CA SER A 77 3.91 -1.16 -27.04
C SER A 77 3.81 -2.47 -26.25
N TYR A 78 3.26 -2.46 -25.03
CA TYR A 78 3.18 -3.66 -24.20
C TYR A 78 1.79 -4.31 -24.26
N ALA A 79 1.74 -5.56 -24.70
CA ALA A 79 0.50 -6.31 -24.94
C ALA A 79 -0.31 -6.62 -23.67
N GLU A 80 0.31 -6.53 -22.49
CA GLU A 80 -0.35 -6.82 -21.20
C GLU A 80 -0.51 -5.58 -20.31
N TYR A 81 -0.46 -4.37 -20.88
CA TYR A 81 -0.77 -3.15 -20.15
C TYR A 81 -2.25 -3.19 -19.68
N VAL A 82 -2.47 -2.93 -18.40
CA VAL A 82 -3.81 -2.93 -17.80
C VAL A 82 -3.93 -1.73 -16.88
N PHE A 83 -4.97 -0.92 -17.08
CA PHE A 83 -5.37 0.12 -16.14
C PHE A 83 -6.81 -0.13 -15.71
N ARG A 84 -7.06 -0.22 -14.41
CA ARG A 84 -8.39 -0.45 -13.82
C ARG A 84 -8.56 0.41 -12.59
N VAL A 85 -9.79 0.86 -12.37
CA VAL A 85 -10.18 1.55 -11.14
C VAL A 85 -11.30 0.73 -10.52
N GLU A 86 -11.09 0.25 -9.30
CA GLU A 86 -12.04 -0.58 -8.57
C GLU A 86 -12.42 0.11 -7.25
N PRO A 87 -13.67 -0.06 -6.76
CA PRO A 87 -14.03 0.40 -5.42
C PRO A 87 -13.31 -0.43 -4.33
N LEU A 88 -12.97 0.21 -3.21
CA LEU A 88 -12.37 -0.44 -2.02
C LEU A 88 -13.39 -1.28 -1.23
#